data_AF-A0A915L5Y8-F1
#
_entry.id   AF-A0A915L5Y8-F1
#
_cell.length_a   1.000
_cell.length_b   1.000
_cell.length_c   1.000
_cell.angle_alpha   90.00
_cell.angle_beta   90.00
_cell.angle_gamma   90.00
#
_symmetry.space_group_name_H-M   'P 1'
#
loop_
_entity.id
_entity.type
_entity.pdbx_description
1 polymer ?
#
loop_
_entity_poly.entity_id
_entity_poly.type
_entity_poly.pdbx_seq_one_letter_code
_entity_poly.pdbx_strand_id
1 'polypeptide(L)'
;MITPTSTLASGGTAPAPPRKPVNTKTAAEYWHTKGLPKNKIIIGFATYGRSWSLVDRGKSEVGAPGGRAKAGKFTKEAGFLAYYEICELVAQGAKRRFDTVQKVPYIVSDDQWIGFDDRESFQLKVNALIYYNVL
;
A
#
# COMPACT_ATOMS: atom_id res chain seq x y z
N MET A 1 -0.99 1.98 5.10
CA MET A 1 -0.70 0.59 5.51
C MET A 1 -1.43 0.32 6.83
N ILE A 2 -2.00 -0.87 7.03
CA ILE A 2 -2.66 -1.31 8.28
C ILE A 2 -1.61 -1.43 9.39
N THR A 3 -2.00 -1.16 10.63
CA THR A 3 -1.10 -1.28 11.78
C THR A 3 -1.07 -2.74 12.26
N PRO A 4 0.11 -3.40 12.34
CA PRO A 4 0.22 -4.71 12.94
C PRO A 4 -0.08 -4.61 14.44
N THR A 5 -0.87 -5.54 14.97
CA THR A 5 -0.96 -5.76 16.42
C THR A 5 0.34 -6.40 16.91
N SER A 6 1.34 -5.59 17.26
CA SER A 6 2.50 -6.07 18.02
C SER A 6 2.36 -5.67 19.49
N THR A 7 2.20 -6.68 20.35
CA THR A 7 2.36 -6.57 21.79
C THR A 7 3.86 -6.45 22.13
N LEU A 8 4.20 -5.41 22.91
CA LEU A 8 5.40 -5.19 23.75
C LEU A 8 6.77 -4.89 23.11
N ALA A 9 7.26 -3.67 23.36
CA ALA A 9 8.53 -3.46 24.09
C ALA A 9 8.47 -2.10 24.83
N SER A 10 8.37 -2.18 26.15
CA SER A 10 8.61 -1.12 27.12
C SER A 10 10.11 -0.80 27.21
N GLY A 11 10.48 0.49 27.21
CA GLY A 11 11.76 0.98 27.73
C GLY A 11 12.48 1.97 26.81
N GLY A 12 12.53 3.26 27.21
CA GLY A 12 13.45 4.26 26.64
C GLY A 12 12.80 5.62 26.35
N THR A 13 13.15 6.62 27.17
CA THR A 13 12.64 8.01 27.17
C THR A 13 13.36 8.91 26.15
N ALA A 14 13.02 8.76 24.87
CA ALA A 14 13.17 9.82 23.87
C ALA A 14 12.13 9.58 22.75
N PRO A 15 11.41 10.61 22.27
CA PRO A 15 10.58 10.43 21.09
C PRO A 15 11.51 9.98 19.95
N ALA A 16 11.19 8.84 19.34
CA ALA A 16 11.88 8.41 18.13
C ALA A 16 11.87 9.59 17.13
N PRO A 17 12.99 9.85 16.41
CA PRO A 17 12.98 10.90 15.41
C PRO A 17 11.81 10.68 14.45
N PRO A 18 11.15 11.76 13.98
CA PRO A 18 9.98 11.64 13.12
C PRO A 18 10.33 10.74 11.94
N ARG A 19 9.61 9.61 11.82
CA ARG A 19 9.86 8.66 10.73
C ARG A 19 9.62 9.40 9.42
N LYS A 20 10.63 9.39 8.55
CA LYS A 20 10.46 9.87 7.17
C LYS A 20 9.27 9.13 6.53
N PRO A 21 8.39 9.81 5.79
CA PRO A 21 7.27 9.17 5.14
C PRO A 21 7.75 8.03 4.22
N VAL A 22 7.26 6.81 4.46
CA VAL A 22 7.58 5.64 3.63
C VAL A 22 6.67 5.65 2.41
N ASN A 23 7.16 6.20 1.30
CA ASN A 23 6.44 6.24 0.02
C ASN A 23 7.42 6.27 -1.16
N THR A 24 6.88 6.13 -2.38
CA THR A 24 7.65 6.08 -3.63
C THR A 24 8.49 7.34 -3.86
N LYS A 25 7.97 8.53 -3.56
CA LYS A 25 8.67 9.81 -3.74
C LYS A 25 9.89 9.90 -2.82
N THR A 26 9.70 9.68 -1.52
CA THR A 26 10.80 9.71 -0.55
C THR A 26 11.88 8.69 -0.88
N ALA A 27 11.51 7.50 -1.38
CA ALA A 27 12.46 6.47 -1.78
C ALA A 27 13.27 6.88 -3.04
N ALA A 28 12.62 7.45 -4.05
CA ALA A 28 13.28 7.96 -5.25
C ALA A 28 14.26 9.10 -4.92
N GLU A 29 13.81 10.07 -4.11
CA GLU A 29 14.62 11.20 -3.63
C GLU A 29 15.81 10.71 -2.79
N TYR A 30 15.62 9.68 -1.96
CA TYR A 30 16.71 9.09 -1.20
C TYR A 30 17.83 8.58 -2.12
N TRP A 31 17.50 7.78 -3.14
CA TRP A 31 18.50 7.29 -4.08
C TRP A 31 19.18 8.42 -4.86
N HIS A 32 18.42 9.42 -5.26
CA HIS A 32 18.97 10.58 -5.94
C HIS A 32 19.97 11.35 -5.06
N THR A 33 19.61 11.63 -3.80
CA THR A 33 20.50 12.33 -2.84
C THR A 33 21.75 11.52 -2.47
N LYS A 34 21.76 10.20 -2.75
CA LYS A 34 22.95 9.34 -2.65
C LYS A 34 23.83 9.33 -3.91
N GLY A 35 23.50 10.15 -4.90
CA GLY A 35 24.31 10.34 -6.11
C GLY A 35 23.82 9.56 -7.33
N LEU A 36 22.67 8.87 -7.25
CA LEU A 36 22.10 8.20 -8.42
C LEU A 36 21.45 9.25 -9.34
N PRO A 37 21.86 9.37 -10.62
CA PRO A 37 21.20 10.26 -11.56
C PRO A 37 19.74 9.86 -11.73
N LYS A 38 18.85 10.86 -11.78
CA LYS A 38 17.40 10.62 -11.74
C LYS A 38 16.92 9.80 -12.95
N ASN A 39 17.51 9.99 -14.13
CA ASN A 39 17.26 9.21 -15.34
C ASN A 39 17.74 7.74 -15.27
N LYS A 40 18.44 7.34 -14.22
CA LYS A 40 18.83 5.94 -13.95
C LYS A 40 17.97 5.29 -12.87
N ILE A 41 17.04 6.01 -12.27
CA ILE A 41 16.12 5.47 -11.27
C ILE A 41 14.89 4.92 -12.00
N ILE A 42 14.67 3.62 -11.88
CA ILE A 42 13.47 2.97 -12.40
C ILE A 42 12.48 2.77 -11.25
N ILE A 43 11.29 3.33 -11.40
CA ILE A 43 10.24 3.23 -10.39
C ILE A 43 9.37 2.01 -10.70
N GLY A 44 9.27 1.10 -9.72
CA GLY A 44 8.46 -0.11 -9.83
C GLY A 44 6.96 0.18 -9.69
N PHE A 45 6.16 -0.54 -10.47
CA PHE A 45 4.71 -0.52 -10.42
C PHE A 45 4.22 -1.91 -10.01
N ALA A 46 3.43 -1.98 -8.93
CA ALA A 46 2.94 -3.24 -8.40
C ALA A 46 1.63 -3.64 -9.08
N THR A 47 1.62 -4.75 -9.80
CA THR A 47 0.40 -5.36 -10.37
C THR A 47 -0.25 -6.35 -9.38
N TYR A 48 -0.12 -6.06 -8.09
CA TYR A 48 -0.61 -6.87 -6.98
C TYR A 48 -1.01 -5.95 -5.81
N GLY A 49 -1.77 -6.50 -4.87
CA GLY A 49 -2.12 -5.86 -3.61
C GLY A 49 -1.56 -6.63 -2.42
N ARG A 50 -1.44 -5.93 -1.29
CA ARG A 50 -1.20 -6.55 0.02
C ARG A 50 -2.49 -6.53 0.81
N SER A 51 -2.75 -7.62 1.52
CA SER A 51 -3.99 -7.81 2.27
C SER A 51 -3.75 -8.10 3.75
N TRP A 52 -4.75 -7.75 4.56
CA TRP A 52 -4.80 -8.02 6.00
C TRP A 52 -6.22 -8.44 6.40
N SER A 53 -6.33 -9.31 7.40
CA SER A 53 -7.62 -9.58 8.05
C SER A 53 -7.86 -8.51 9.12
N LEU A 54 -8.92 -7.72 8.99
CA LEU A 54 -9.35 -6.73 9.96
C LEU A 54 -9.72 -7.40 11.28
N VAL A 55 -9.32 -6.81 12.40
CA VAL A 55 -9.75 -7.24 13.73
C VAL A 55 -11.21 -6.89 13.97
N ASP A 56 -11.64 -5.70 13.52
CA ASP A 56 -12.99 -5.19 13.64
C ASP A 56 -13.49 -4.78 12.25
N ARG A 57 -14.52 -5.44 11.74
CA ARG A 57 -15.12 -5.15 10.42
C ARG A 57 -15.74 -3.75 10.35
N GLY A 58 -16.10 -3.15 11.49
CA GLY A 58 -16.58 -1.78 11.59
C GLY A 58 -15.49 -0.73 11.38
N LYS A 59 -14.20 -1.12 11.48
CA LYS A 59 -13.03 -0.24 11.32
C LYS A 59 -12.22 -0.69 10.11
N SER A 60 -12.37 0.04 9.02
CA SER A 60 -11.85 -0.36 7.70
C SER A 60 -11.10 0.74 6.96
N GLU A 61 -10.87 1.85 7.66
CA GLU A 61 -10.00 2.94 7.25
C GLU A 61 -8.53 2.50 7.17
N VAL A 62 -7.73 3.27 6.44
CA VAL A 62 -6.28 3.06 6.42
C VAL A 62 -5.74 3.18 7.84
N GLY A 63 -4.97 2.19 8.26
CA GLY A 63 -4.35 2.16 9.59
C GLY A 63 -5.17 1.42 10.65
N ALA A 64 -6.39 0.98 10.31
CA ALA A 64 -7.18 0.08 11.15
C ALA A 64 -6.35 -1.13 11.61
N PRO A 65 -6.59 -1.72 12.79
CA PRO A 65 -5.87 -2.89 13.26
C PRO A 65 -6.17 -4.12 12.39
N GLY A 66 -5.12 -4.84 12.00
CA GLY A 66 -5.26 -6.03 11.19
C GLY A 66 -4.13 -7.03 11.38
N GLY A 67 -4.41 -8.29 11.05
CA GLY A 67 -3.52 -9.42 11.16
C GLY A 67 -3.32 -10.16 9.84
N ARG A 68 -2.92 -11.42 9.96
CA ARG A 68 -2.61 -12.28 8.81
C ARG A 68 -3.85 -12.45 7.91
N ALA A 69 -3.72 -12.08 6.64
CA ALA A 69 -4.77 -12.27 5.64
C ALA A 69 -4.84 -13.71 5.12
N LYS A 70 -5.98 -14.02 4.49
CA LYS A 70 -6.18 -15.26 3.74
C LYS A 70 -5.31 -15.25 2.47
N ALA A 71 -4.99 -16.43 1.97
CA ALA A 71 -4.29 -16.57 0.70
C ALA A 71 -5.21 -16.29 -0.48
N GLY A 72 -4.66 -15.67 -1.53
CA GLY A 72 -5.37 -15.49 -2.80
C GLY A 72 -5.80 -16.83 -3.42
N LYS A 73 -6.92 -16.81 -4.15
CA LYS A 73 -7.50 -18.00 -4.79
C LYS A 73 -6.53 -18.65 -5.78
N PHE A 74 -5.74 -17.86 -6.49
CA PHE A 74 -4.80 -18.32 -7.52
C PHE A 74 -3.36 -18.15 -7.10
N THR A 75 -3.01 -17.04 -6.44
CA THR A 75 -1.63 -16.77 -6.00
C THR A 75 -1.20 -17.63 -4.82
N LYS A 76 -2.14 -18.14 -4.01
CA LYS A 76 -1.92 -19.04 -2.88
C LYS A 76 -0.95 -18.50 -1.81
N GLU A 77 -0.69 -17.20 -1.78
CA GLU A 77 0.14 -16.53 -0.77
C GLU A 77 -0.74 -15.70 0.17
N ALA A 78 -0.61 -15.95 1.48
CA ALA A 78 -1.31 -15.19 2.52
C ALA A 78 -0.83 -13.73 2.53
N GLY A 79 -1.76 -12.76 2.53
CA GLY A 79 -1.41 -11.34 2.49
C GLY A 79 -1.03 -10.81 1.11
N PHE A 80 -1.28 -11.59 0.06
CA PHE A 80 -0.97 -11.22 -1.32
C PHE A 80 -2.14 -11.57 -2.23
N LEU A 81 -2.47 -10.66 -3.13
CA LEU A 81 -3.41 -10.91 -4.23
C LEU A 81 -2.88 -10.28 -5.51
N ALA A 82 -2.94 -10.99 -6.63
CA ALA A 82 -2.69 -10.39 -7.93
C ALA A 82 -3.83 -9.44 -8.31
N TYR A 83 -3.56 -8.46 -9.18
CA TYR A 83 -4.56 -7.47 -9.59
C TYR A 83 -5.84 -8.10 -10.14
N TYR A 84 -5.74 -9.19 -10.92
CA TYR A 84 -6.91 -9.88 -11.45
C TYR A 84 -7.79 -10.53 -10.36
N GLU A 85 -7.20 -11.01 -9.26
CA GLU A 85 -7.96 -11.55 -8.12
C GLU A 85 -8.74 -10.43 -7.41
N ILE A 86 -8.14 -9.24 -7.33
CA ILE A 86 -8.78 -8.05 -6.79
C ILE A 86 -9.95 -7.61 -7.69
N CYS A 87 -9.76 -7.66 -9.02
CA CYS A 87 -10.84 -7.40 -9.98
C CYS A 87 -12.01 -8.39 -9.80
N GLU A 88 -11.75 -9.67 -9.56
CA GLU A 88 -12.82 -10.65 -9.26
C GLU A 88 -13.63 -10.23 -8.03
N LEU A 89 -12.96 -9.81 -6.94
CA LEU A 89 -13.65 -9.34 -5.72
C LEU A 89 -14.50 -8.09 -5.98
N VAL A 90 -14.00 -7.15 -6.78
CA VAL A 90 -14.76 -5.95 -7.16
C VAL A 90 -15.99 -6.34 -8.00
N ALA A 91 -15.84 -7.26 -8.95
CA ALA A 91 -16.95 -7.77 -9.75
C ALA A 91 -18.01 -8.51 -8.90
N GLN A 92 -17.59 -9.10 -7.77
CA GLN A 92 -18.46 -9.76 -6.79
C GLN A 92 -19.10 -8.79 -5.78
N GLY A 93 -18.85 -7.47 -5.91
CA GLY A 93 -19.50 -6.44 -5.12
C GLY A 93 -18.63 -5.76 -4.07
N ALA A 94 -17.33 -6.10 -3.97
CA ALA A 94 -16.42 -5.36 -3.11
C ALA A 94 -16.29 -3.90 -3.58
N LYS A 95 -16.59 -2.95 -2.69
CA LYS A 95 -16.57 -1.53 -3.03
C LYS A 95 -15.13 -1.00 -3.06
N ARG A 96 -14.70 -0.53 -4.22
CA ARG A 96 -13.47 0.26 -4.39
C ARG A 96 -13.57 1.57 -3.59
N ARG A 97 -12.56 1.84 -2.77
CA ARG A 97 -12.37 3.11 -2.07
C ARG A 97 -11.03 3.70 -2.51
N PHE A 98 -10.95 5.01 -2.63
CA PHE A 98 -9.74 5.69 -3.06
C PHE A 98 -9.21 6.61 -1.96
N ASP A 99 -7.94 6.44 -1.59
CA ASP A 99 -7.28 7.32 -0.65
C ASP A 99 -6.71 8.53 -1.41
N THR A 100 -7.30 9.70 -1.17
CA THR A 100 -6.93 10.94 -1.88
C THR A 100 -5.59 11.52 -1.42
N VAL A 101 -5.04 11.07 -0.29
CA VAL A 101 -3.73 11.48 0.23
C VAL A 101 -2.63 10.60 -0.35
N GLN A 102 -2.81 9.28 -0.28
CA GLN A 102 -1.83 8.29 -0.79
C GLN A 102 -1.95 8.05 -2.30
N LYS A 103 -3.03 8.52 -2.94
CA LYS A 103 -3.31 8.37 -4.37
C LYS A 103 -3.37 6.91 -4.85
N VAL A 104 -3.87 6.02 -4.00
CA VAL A 104 -4.02 4.59 -4.29
C VAL A 104 -5.37 4.06 -3.80
N PRO A 105 -5.95 3.04 -4.46
CA PRO A 105 -7.17 2.41 -4.02
C PRO A 105 -6.95 1.35 -2.92
N TYR A 106 -8.04 1.02 -2.25
CA TYR A 106 -8.18 -0.20 -1.47
C TYR A 106 -9.62 -0.73 -1.57
N ILE A 107 -9.80 -2.01 -1.27
CA ILE A 107 -11.11 -2.64 -1.12
C ILE A 107 -11.22 -3.31 0.24
N VAL A 108 -12.46 -3.52 0.66
CA VAL A 108 -12.79 -4.36 1.81
C VAL A 108 -13.78 -5.41 1.31
N SER A 109 -13.43 -6.67 1.48
CA SER A 109 -14.29 -7.82 1.17
C SER A 109 -14.31 -8.70 2.41
N ASP A 110 -15.48 -8.89 3.01
CA ASP A 110 -15.60 -9.58 4.29
C ASP A 110 -14.77 -8.92 5.41
N ASP A 111 -13.79 -9.64 5.95
CA ASP A 111 -12.79 -9.18 6.90
C ASP A 111 -11.47 -8.85 6.21
N GLN A 112 -11.36 -9.00 4.89
CA GLN A 112 -10.12 -8.76 4.16
C GLN A 112 -10.06 -7.31 3.68
N TRP A 113 -9.07 -6.57 4.15
CA TRP A 113 -8.69 -5.27 3.63
C TRP A 113 -7.54 -5.46 2.64
N ILE A 114 -7.66 -4.93 1.42
CA ILE A 114 -6.66 -5.10 0.37
C ILE A 114 -6.31 -3.73 -0.21
N GLY A 115 -5.05 -3.32 -0.01
CA GLY A 115 -4.47 -2.13 -0.63
C GLY A 115 -3.73 -2.52 -1.90
N PHE A 116 -3.96 -1.81 -2.99
CA PHE A 116 -3.45 -2.19 -4.30
C PHE A 116 -3.27 -0.97 -5.19
N ASP A 117 -2.79 -1.21 -6.41
CA ASP A 117 -2.80 -0.23 -7.48
C ASP A 117 -3.78 -0.62 -8.58
N ASP A 118 -4.36 0.39 -9.22
CA ASP A 118 -5.19 0.21 -10.40
C ASP A 118 -4.85 1.23 -11.49
N ARG A 119 -5.69 1.31 -12.52
CA ARG A 119 -5.51 2.22 -13.64
C ARG A 119 -5.40 3.69 -13.22
N GLU A 120 -6.20 4.11 -12.24
CA GLU A 120 -6.18 5.50 -11.76
C GLU A 120 -4.87 5.80 -11.02
N SER A 121 -4.48 4.93 -10.08
CA SER A 121 -3.23 5.16 -9.33
C SER A 121 -1.99 5.03 -10.20
N PHE A 122 -1.99 4.12 -11.19
CA PHE A 122 -0.94 4.03 -12.19
C PHE A 122 -0.83 5.31 -13.00
N GLN A 123 -1.94 5.88 -13.47
CA GLN A 123 -1.91 7.14 -14.22
C GLN A 123 -1.37 8.28 -13.36
N LEU A 124 -1.76 8.37 -12.09
CA LEU A 124 -1.25 9.38 -11.17
C LEU A 124 0.24 9.22 -10.90
N LYS A 125 0.73 7.99 -10.74
CA LYS A 125 2.16 7.70 -10.59
C LYS A 125 2.94 8.07 -11.85
N VAL A 126 2.48 7.69 -13.04
CA VAL A 126 3.12 8.06 -14.31
C VAL A 126 3.15 9.57 -14.49
N ASN A 127 2.04 10.25 -14.24
CA ASN A 127 1.98 11.71 -14.30
C ASN A 127 2.98 12.34 -13.31
N ALA A 128 3.13 11.77 -12.12
CA ALA A 128 4.09 12.27 -11.15
C ALA A 128 5.55 12.10 -11.57
N LEU A 129 5.86 11.01 -12.29
CA LEU A 129 7.20 10.78 -12.84
C LEU A 129 7.51 11.72 -13.99
N ILE A 130 6.54 11.99 -14.87
CA ILE A 130 6.74 12.81 -16.06
C ILE A 130 6.72 14.31 -15.74
N TYR A 131 5.74 14.77 -14.95
CA TYR A 131 5.44 16.21 -14.84
C TYR A 131 5.98 16.86 -13.57
N TYR A 132 6.08 16.14 -12.46
CA TYR A 132 6.51 16.72 -11.18
C TYR A 132 8.01 16.57 -10.92
N ASN A 133 8.76 16.09 -11.91
CA ASN A 133 10.21 15.89 -11.83
C ASN A 133 10.63 15.13 -10.55
N VAL A 134 9.79 14.17 -10.13
CA VAL A 134 10.10 13.24 -9.02
C VAL A 134 11.29 12.34 -9.39
N LEU A 135 11.70 12.40 -10.66
CA LEU A 135 13.03 12.18 -11.22
C LEU A 135 13.36 13.35 -12.15
#